data_AF-A0AAE3AUG2-F1
#
_entry.id   AF-A0AAE3AUG2-F1
#
_cell.length_a   1.000
_cell.length_b   1.000
_cell.length_c   1.000
_cell.angle_alpha   90.00
_cell.angle_beta   90.00
_cell.angle_gamma   90.00
#
_symmetry.space_group_name_H-M   'P 1'
#
loop_
_entity.id
_entity.type
_entity.pdbx_description
1 polymer ?
#
loop_
_entity_poly.entity_id
_entity_poly.type
_entity_poly.pdbx_seq_one_letter_code
_entity_poly.pdbx_strand_id
1 'polypeptide(L)'
;MKDVKEQKQNDNGEIIEMKQGQVIKIPKNSGKAWLTLFYSLPQEFVSKRPVYLNFPRCPYEVLRTDKYDSMINNDTFLELVWDCVAWSAWQYFEVPYQKGGYREIPGSAAQYSGDFPLWRLSYSMLPLLRDKFEVSGFSFQQLYNVPEGTELPWLTYQQFGNLIGTLVPEIIQEQNWQPMIDEIWNNRTIEDFDKRGSQVKLDFMRSWEHSRSRKKAVSIEQLAEDAEENSIDFDIPDTRSAFENSVLSELQIAEAVGYKTHGAVLKRIRHIADCYEDFISEEYQKYLETF
;
A
#
# COMPACT_ATOMS: atom_id res chain seq x y z
N MET A 1 23.85 -8.93 -36.55
CA MET A 1 24.73 -9.25 -35.41
C MET A 1 23.91 -9.01 -34.16
N LYS A 2 23.46 -10.11 -33.54
CA LYS A 2 22.70 -10.29 -32.28
C LYS A 2 21.74 -9.19 -31.82
N ASP A 3 20.46 -9.46 -32.05
CA ASP A 3 19.32 -9.08 -31.21
C ASP A 3 19.56 -9.46 -29.74
N VAL A 4 19.44 -8.50 -28.84
CA VAL A 4 19.24 -8.76 -27.41
C VAL A 4 17.77 -8.51 -27.11
N LYS A 5 17.08 -9.63 -26.90
CA LYS A 5 15.65 -9.75 -26.64
C LYS A 5 15.24 -9.01 -25.37
N GLU A 6 14.11 -8.32 -25.49
CA GLU A 6 13.03 -8.19 -24.51
C GLU A 6 13.22 -9.01 -23.22
N GLN A 7 13.50 -8.31 -22.12
CA GLN A 7 13.15 -8.82 -20.79
C GLN A 7 11.63 -8.71 -20.65
N LYS A 8 10.95 -9.82 -20.91
CA LYS A 8 9.55 -10.02 -20.55
C LYS A 8 9.42 -10.01 -19.02
N GLN A 9 9.02 -8.88 -18.47
CA GLN A 9 8.50 -8.76 -17.12
C GLN A 9 7.05 -9.28 -17.15
N ASN A 10 6.86 -10.55 -16.79
CA ASN A 10 5.56 -11.18 -16.54
C ASN A 10 5.81 -12.49 -15.78
N ASP A 11 6.00 -12.38 -14.46
CA ASP A 11 6.14 -13.54 -13.56
C ASP A 11 4.98 -13.53 -12.55
N ASN A 12 3.81 -13.99 -13.00
CA ASN A 12 2.52 -13.88 -12.31
C ASN A 12 2.27 -14.96 -11.22
N GLY A 13 3.31 -15.57 -10.66
CA GLY A 13 3.15 -16.62 -9.64
C GLY A 13 4.42 -16.96 -8.89
N GLU A 14 4.27 -17.52 -7.70
CA GLU A 14 5.36 -18.16 -6.94
C GLU A 14 5.72 -19.49 -7.61
N ILE A 15 7.01 -19.71 -7.84
CA ILE A 15 7.53 -20.91 -8.51
C ILE A 15 8.05 -21.87 -7.43
N ILE A 16 7.50 -23.09 -7.41
CA ILE A 16 7.91 -24.15 -6.50
C ILE A 16 8.59 -25.25 -7.30
N GLU A 17 9.81 -25.58 -6.93
CA GLU A 17 10.54 -26.72 -7.48
C GLU A 17 10.31 -27.95 -6.60
N MET A 18 9.80 -29.02 -7.20
CA MET A 18 9.62 -30.29 -6.53
C MET A 18 10.90 -31.11 -6.56
N LYS A 19 11.10 -31.99 -5.57
CA LYS A 19 12.24 -32.93 -5.50
C LYS A 19 12.38 -33.85 -6.72
N GLN A 20 11.36 -33.95 -7.57
CA GLN A 20 11.34 -34.73 -8.82
C GLN A 20 11.64 -33.89 -10.08
N GLY A 21 12.01 -32.61 -9.95
CA GLY A 21 12.25 -31.70 -11.07
C GLY A 21 10.98 -31.15 -11.72
N GLN A 22 9.80 -31.44 -11.16
CA GLN A 22 8.54 -30.84 -11.57
C GLN A 22 8.41 -29.45 -10.95
N VAL A 23 7.93 -28.47 -11.74
CA VAL A 23 7.71 -27.11 -11.29
C VAL A 23 6.21 -26.85 -11.16
N ILE A 24 5.78 -26.40 -9.98
CA ILE A 24 4.41 -25.91 -9.74
C ILE A 24 4.45 -24.39 -9.70
N LYS A 25 3.51 -23.74 -10.38
CA LYS A 25 3.30 -22.29 -10.25
C LYS A 25 2.07 -22.05 -9.39
N ILE A 26 2.24 -21.38 -8.26
CA ILE A 26 1.13 -20.92 -7.42
C ILE A 26 0.81 -19.47 -7.82
N PRO A 27 -0.42 -19.17 -8.29
CA PRO A 27 -0.80 -17.81 -8.59
C PRO A 27 -0.67 -16.90 -7.36
N LYS A 28 -0.06 -15.71 -7.51
CA LYS A 28 0.12 -14.77 -6.38
C LYS A 28 -1.21 -14.32 -5.75
N ASN A 29 -2.30 -14.40 -6.51
CA ASN A 29 -3.67 -14.07 -6.08
C ASN A 29 -4.42 -15.26 -5.45
N SER A 30 -3.84 -16.47 -5.40
CA SER A 30 -4.48 -17.61 -4.73
C SER A 30 -4.36 -17.50 -3.21
N GLY A 31 -5.33 -18.07 -2.47
CA GLY A 31 -5.25 -18.14 -1.00
C GLY A 31 -4.00 -18.87 -0.50
N LYS A 32 -3.53 -19.88 -1.25
CA LYS A 32 -2.30 -20.62 -0.96
C LYS A 32 -1.08 -19.70 -0.86
N ALA A 33 -1.00 -18.67 -1.70
CA ALA A 33 0.12 -17.74 -1.77
C ALA A 33 0.31 -16.91 -0.48
N TRP A 34 -0.68 -16.90 0.41
CA TRP A 34 -0.63 -16.20 1.70
C TRP A 34 -0.31 -17.11 2.88
N LEU A 35 -0.09 -18.41 2.64
CA LEU A 35 0.17 -19.39 3.69
C LEU A 35 1.48 -19.15 4.42
N THR A 36 2.54 -18.67 3.75
CA THR A 36 3.82 -18.32 4.41
C THR A 36 3.61 -17.30 5.52
N LEU A 37 2.85 -16.23 5.22
CA LEU A 37 2.45 -15.23 6.20
C LEU A 37 1.53 -15.83 7.27
N PHE A 38 0.49 -16.58 6.91
CA PHE A 38 -0.41 -17.22 7.87
C PHE A 38 0.33 -18.11 8.88
N TYR A 39 1.26 -18.95 8.41
CA TYR A 39 2.02 -19.85 9.28
C TYR A 39 2.99 -19.10 10.21
N SER A 40 3.37 -17.86 9.88
CA SER A 40 4.16 -16.99 10.74
C SER A 40 3.35 -16.23 11.81
N LEU A 41 2.01 -16.18 11.69
CA LEU A 41 1.20 -15.44 12.65
C LEU A 41 1.25 -16.06 14.05
N PRO A 42 1.28 -15.25 15.12
CA PRO A 42 1.08 -15.73 16.48
C PRO A 42 -0.32 -16.27 16.72
N GLN A 43 -0.47 -17.18 17.68
CA GLN A 43 -1.76 -17.78 18.02
C GLN A 43 -2.77 -16.72 18.48
N GLU A 44 -2.31 -15.70 19.20
CA GLU A 44 -3.12 -14.59 19.71
C GLU A 44 -3.77 -13.81 18.57
N PHE A 45 -3.10 -13.70 17.43
CA PHE A 45 -3.65 -13.02 16.25
C PHE A 45 -4.72 -13.86 15.59
N VAL A 46 -4.44 -15.14 15.37
CA VAL A 46 -5.40 -16.08 14.77
C VAL A 46 -6.62 -16.27 15.67
N SER A 47 -6.48 -16.12 16.99
CA SER A 47 -7.60 -16.24 17.95
C SER A 47 -8.74 -15.24 17.72
N LYS A 48 -8.48 -14.11 17.05
CA LYS A 48 -9.50 -13.13 16.64
C LYS A 48 -10.49 -13.69 15.60
N ARG A 49 -10.13 -14.78 14.93
CA ARG A 49 -10.98 -15.56 14.04
C ARG A 49 -10.87 -17.04 14.42
N PRO A 50 -11.60 -17.49 15.47
CA PRO A 50 -11.40 -18.80 16.09
C PRO A 50 -11.51 -20.00 15.14
N VAL A 51 -12.23 -19.87 14.02
CA VAL A 51 -12.35 -20.90 12.98
C VAL A 51 -10.96 -21.35 12.48
N TYR A 52 -9.99 -20.45 12.40
CA TYR A 52 -8.64 -20.73 11.92
C TYR A 52 -7.69 -21.27 13.00
N LEU A 53 -8.08 -21.31 14.28
CA LEU A 53 -7.30 -21.99 15.32
C LEU A 53 -7.26 -23.51 15.12
N ASN A 54 -8.30 -24.06 14.50
CA ASN A 54 -8.40 -25.48 14.15
C ASN A 54 -7.83 -25.77 12.75
N PHE A 55 -7.29 -24.76 12.06
CA PHE A 55 -6.67 -24.96 10.76
C PHE A 55 -5.39 -25.80 10.94
N PRO A 56 -5.12 -26.80 10.07
CA PRO A 56 -3.99 -27.69 10.25
C PRO A 56 -2.67 -26.93 10.30
N ARG A 57 -1.88 -27.23 11.32
CA ARG A 57 -0.54 -26.67 11.46
C ARG A 57 0.51 -27.48 10.67
N CYS A 58 0.11 -28.55 10.00
CA CYS A 58 0.91 -29.31 9.03
C CYS A 58 0.75 -28.76 7.60
N PRO A 59 1.74 -28.01 7.05
CA PRO A 59 1.64 -27.44 5.72
C PRO A 59 1.65 -28.50 4.61
N TYR A 60 2.25 -29.67 4.87
CA TYR A 60 2.29 -30.77 3.91
C TYR A 60 0.87 -31.17 3.47
N GLU A 61 -0.05 -31.33 4.43
CA GLU A 61 -1.45 -31.67 4.17
C GLU A 61 -2.18 -30.55 3.43
N VAL A 62 -1.94 -29.30 3.83
CA VAL A 62 -2.64 -28.12 3.27
C VAL A 62 -2.21 -27.83 1.83
N LEU A 63 -0.93 -27.98 1.53
CA LEU A 63 -0.39 -27.62 0.21
C LEU A 63 -0.60 -28.70 -0.85
N ARG A 64 -0.73 -29.97 -0.45
CA ARG A 64 -0.84 -31.12 -1.36
C ARG A 64 -2.25 -31.69 -1.48
N THR A 65 -3.21 -31.14 -0.75
CA THR A 65 -4.61 -31.56 -0.82
C THR A 65 -5.51 -30.35 -1.02
N ASP A 66 -6.67 -30.57 -1.65
CA ASP A 66 -7.67 -29.51 -1.86
C ASP A 66 -8.68 -29.45 -0.70
N LYS A 67 -8.47 -30.27 0.34
CA LYS A 67 -9.39 -30.41 1.49
C LYS A 67 -9.67 -29.09 2.19
N TYR A 68 -8.67 -28.20 2.22
CA TYR A 68 -8.73 -26.92 2.93
C TYR A 68 -8.90 -25.72 2.00
N ASP A 69 -9.07 -25.94 0.68
CA ASP A 69 -9.18 -24.88 -0.32
C ASP A 69 -10.38 -23.95 -0.04
N SER A 70 -11.49 -24.49 0.46
CA SER A 70 -12.67 -23.70 0.86
C SER A 70 -12.41 -22.75 2.04
N MET A 71 -11.45 -23.07 2.90
CA MET A 71 -11.09 -22.21 4.04
C MET A 71 -10.10 -21.10 3.64
N ILE A 72 -9.18 -21.39 2.72
CA ILE A 72 -8.11 -20.46 2.30
C ILE A 72 -8.52 -19.56 1.12
N ASN A 73 -9.43 -20.01 0.26
CA ASN A 73 -9.96 -19.22 -0.86
C ASN A 73 -11.22 -18.44 -0.44
N ASN A 74 -11.31 -18.05 0.82
CA ASN A 74 -12.37 -17.23 1.39
C ASN A 74 -11.80 -15.87 1.78
N ASP A 75 -12.53 -14.79 1.51
CA ASP A 75 -12.17 -13.42 1.88
C ASP A 75 -11.84 -13.31 3.37
N THR A 76 -12.52 -14.06 4.24
CA THR A 76 -12.25 -14.04 5.69
C THR A 76 -10.85 -14.53 6.06
N PHE A 77 -10.24 -15.38 5.23
CA PHE A 77 -8.86 -15.83 5.43
C PHE A 77 -7.88 -14.72 5.04
N LEU A 78 -8.11 -14.09 3.90
CA LEU A 78 -7.29 -12.97 3.42
C LEU A 78 -7.38 -11.80 4.40
N GLU A 79 -8.59 -11.41 4.82
CA GLU A 79 -8.81 -10.38 5.85
C GLU A 79 -8.01 -10.69 7.13
N LEU A 80 -8.07 -11.94 7.64
CA LEU A 80 -7.31 -12.31 8.83
C LEU A 80 -5.81 -12.08 8.64
N VAL A 81 -5.24 -12.58 7.54
CA VAL A 81 -3.80 -12.50 7.29
C VAL A 81 -3.39 -11.05 7.04
N TRP A 82 -4.11 -10.34 6.17
CA TRP A 82 -3.82 -8.97 5.77
C TRP A 82 -3.96 -8.02 6.94
N ASP A 83 -5.06 -8.06 7.70
CA ASP A 83 -5.27 -7.16 8.84
C ASP A 83 -4.20 -7.37 9.91
N CYS A 84 -3.82 -8.62 10.19
CA CYS A 84 -2.79 -8.91 11.18
C CYS A 84 -1.41 -8.38 10.77
N VAL A 85 -1.02 -8.62 9.51
CA VAL A 85 0.29 -8.19 9.00
C VAL A 85 0.32 -6.66 8.82
N ALA A 86 -0.74 -6.06 8.28
CA ALA A 86 -0.87 -4.61 8.12
C ALA A 86 -0.85 -3.90 9.48
N TRP A 87 -1.57 -4.43 10.48
CA TRP A 87 -1.54 -3.91 11.84
C TRP A 87 -0.14 -3.98 12.46
N SER A 88 0.60 -5.07 12.22
CA SER A 88 1.97 -5.21 12.69
C SER A 88 2.94 -4.29 11.95
N ALA A 89 2.79 -4.13 10.64
CA ALA A 89 3.61 -3.20 9.85
C ALA A 89 3.44 -1.76 10.31
N TRP A 90 2.20 -1.35 10.60
CA TRP A 90 1.89 -0.06 11.18
C TRP A 90 2.68 0.25 12.45
N GLN A 91 2.98 -0.75 13.30
CA GLN A 91 3.73 -0.52 14.55
C GLN A 91 5.16 -0.04 14.31
N TYR A 92 5.72 -0.31 13.12
CA TYR A 92 7.09 0.04 12.74
C TYR A 92 7.16 1.25 11.81
N PHE A 93 6.04 1.93 11.57
CA PHE A 93 6.05 3.23 10.93
C PHE A 93 6.51 4.30 11.91
N GLU A 94 7.56 4.98 11.50
CA GLU A 94 8.13 6.09 12.22
C GLU A 94 7.67 7.42 11.62
N VAL A 95 7.32 8.36 12.47
CA VAL A 95 6.79 9.67 12.09
C VAL A 95 7.56 10.80 12.75
N PRO A 96 7.64 11.99 12.13
CA PRO A 96 8.38 13.12 12.66
C PRO A 96 7.93 13.50 14.07
N TYR A 97 8.91 13.72 14.95
CA TYR A 97 8.67 14.16 16.32
C TYR A 97 8.99 15.64 16.52
N GLN A 98 8.13 16.36 17.25
CA GLN A 98 8.26 17.81 17.48
C GLN A 98 9.57 18.22 18.18
N LYS A 99 10.21 17.30 18.91
CA LYS A 99 11.48 17.55 19.62
C LYS A 99 12.72 17.16 18.79
N GLY A 100 12.53 16.87 17.50
CA GLY A 100 13.55 16.33 16.61
C GLY A 100 13.56 14.80 16.61
N GLY A 101 14.00 14.24 15.47
CA GLY A 101 14.02 12.80 15.23
C GLY A 101 12.64 12.21 14.90
N TYR A 102 12.55 10.90 15.07
CA TYR A 102 11.38 10.10 14.74
C TYR A 102 10.82 9.40 15.97
N ARG A 103 9.54 9.03 15.90
CA ARG A 103 8.87 8.21 16.90
C ARG A 103 7.85 7.29 16.25
N GLU A 104 7.41 6.28 16.98
CA GLU A 104 6.23 5.48 16.61
C GLU A 104 4.98 6.36 16.48
N ILE A 105 4.03 5.90 15.65
CA ILE A 105 2.72 6.54 15.53
C ILE A 105 2.02 6.54 16.90
N PRO A 106 1.62 7.70 17.46
CA PRO A 106 1.02 7.79 18.79
C PRO A 106 -0.33 7.09 18.85
N GLY A 107 -0.58 6.40 19.97
CA GLY A 107 -1.85 5.73 20.21
C GLY A 107 -2.00 4.41 19.45
N SER A 108 -3.21 3.86 19.43
CA SER A 108 -3.48 2.60 18.72
C SER A 108 -4.03 2.85 17.34
N ALA A 109 -3.80 1.92 16.40
CA ALA A 109 -4.35 1.98 15.04
C ALA A 109 -5.88 2.18 15.02
N ALA A 110 -6.60 1.65 16.02
CA ALA A 110 -8.06 1.80 16.15
C ALA A 110 -8.53 3.25 16.47
N GLN A 111 -7.61 4.17 16.75
CA GLN A 111 -7.89 5.59 16.95
C GLN A 111 -7.80 6.39 15.64
N TYR A 112 -7.38 5.74 14.56
CA TYR A 112 -7.28 6.31 13.22
C TYR A 112 -8.38 5.76 12.32
N SER A 113 -8.73 6.52 11.29
CA SER A 113 -9.70 6.09 10.29
C SER A 113 -9.10 5.01 9.40
N GLY A 114 -9.95 4.11 8.89
CA GLY A 114 -9.56 3.18 7.82
C GLY A 114 -9.17 3.91 6.51
N ASP A 115 -9.57 5.17 6.38
CA ASP A 115 -9.24 6.03 5.24
C ASP A 115 -7.91 6.78 5.41
N PHE A 116 -7.31 6.74 6.61
CA PHE A 116 -6.04 7.42 6.85
C PHE A 116 -4.95 6.87 5.92
N PRO A 117 -4.23 7.70 5.14
CA PRO A 117 -3.29 7.18 4.15
C PRO A 117 -2.16 6.33 4.74
N LEU A 118 -1.67 6.59 5.96
CA LEU A 118 -0.68 5.68 6.59
C LEU A 118 -1.28 4.30 6.90
N TRP A 119 -2.57 4.22 7.20
CA TRP A 119 -3.21 2.93 7.45
C TRP A 119 -3.34 2.14 6.15
N ARG A 120 -3.69 2.82 5.05
CA ARG A 120 -3.71 2.19 3.72
C ARG A 120 -2.30 1.80 3.23
N LEU A 121 -1.28 2.57 3.61
CA LEU A 121 0.10 2.26 3.30
C LEU A 121 0.56 0.94 3.93
N SER A 122 0.07 0.59 5.14
CA SER A 122 0.44 -0.68 5.77
C SER A 122 -0.09 -1.90 4.99
N TYR A 123 -1.25 -1.82 4.32
CA TYR A 123 -1.71 -2.86 3.39
C TYR A 123 -0.88 -2.90 2.10
N SER A 124 -0.37 -1.74 1.66
CA SER A 124 0.51 -1.67 0.49
C SER A 124 1.86 -2.36 0.73
N MET A 125 2.26 -2.59 1.99
CA MET A 125 3.45 -3.39 2.34
C MET A 125 3.29 -4.88 2.11
N LEU A 126 2.07 -5.41 2.12
CA LEU A 126 1.82 -6.85 2.07
C LEU A 126 2.55 -7.59 0.94
N PRO A 127 2.50 -7.16 -0.34
CA PRO A 127 3.25 -7.82 -1.40
C PRO A 127 4.77 -7.75 -1.19
N LEU A 128 5.28 -6.64 -0.67
CA LEU A 128 6.71 -6.45 -0.43
C LEU A 128 7.21 -7.33 0.72
N LEU A 129 6.41 -7.45 1.78
CA LEU A 129 6.68 -8.37 2.88
C LEU A 129 6.69 -9.82 2.39
N ARG A 130 5.78 -10.21 1.51
CA ARG A 130 5.82 -11.55 0.91
C ARG A 130 7.11 -11.79 0.14
N ASP A 131 7.52 -10.84 -0.71
CA ASP A 131 8.75 -10.97 -1.46
C ASP A 131 9.98 -11.02 -0.53
N LYS A 132 9.96 -10.31 0.61
CA LYS A 132 10.99 -10.43 1.66
C LYS A 132 11.00 -11.80 2.35
N PHE A 133 9.83 -12.37 2.65
CA PHE A 133 9.73 -13.70 3.27
C PHE A 133 10.44 -14.79 2.45
N GLU A 134 10.43 -14.67 1.12
CA GLU A 134 11.12 -15.59 0.21
C GLU A 134 12.64 -15.62 0.41
N VAL A 135 13.25 -14.53 0.89
CA VAL A 135 14.70 -14.44 1.12
C VAL A 135 15.08 -14.49 2.61
N SER A 136 14.11 -14.39 3.52
CA SER A 136 14.33 -14.32 4.98
C SER A 136 14.16 -15.66 5.71
N GLY A 137 14.15 -16.79 4.99
CA GLY A 137 14.03 -18.12 5.60
C GLY A 137 12.61 -18.55 5.95
N PHE A 138 11.60 -17.88 5.37
CA PHE A 138 10.18 -18.25 5.43
C PHE A 138 9.60 -18.46 4.03
N SER A 139 10.44 -18.89 3.09
CA SER A 139 10.06 -19.01 1.68
C SER A 139 8.98 -20.04 1.47
N PHE A 140 8.20 -19.86 0.40
CA PHE A 140 7.20 -20.84 0.03
C PHE A 140 7.82 -22.21 -0.21
N GLN A 141 9.02 -22.26 -0.79
CA GLN A 141 9.76 -23.50 -1.01
C GLN A 141 10.08 -24.22 0.30
N GLN A 142 10.45 -23.49 1.36
CA GLN A 142 10.68 -24.08 2.68
C GLN A 142 9.38 -24.63 3.27
N LEU A 143 8.29 -23.86 3.19
CA LEU A 143 6.97 -24.29 3.64
C LEU A 143 6.50 -25.56 2.91
N TYR A 144 6.70 -25.63 1.59
CA TYR A 144 6.35 -26.77 0.76
C TYR A 144 7.19 -28.02 1.08
N ASN A 145 8.45 -27.82 1.47
CA ASN A 145 9.39 -28.89 1.80
C ASN A 145 9.23 -29.44 3.23
N VAL A 146 8.33 -28.88 4.04
CA VAL A 146 8.01 -29.43 5.37
C VAL A 146 7.58 -30.90 5.24
N PRO A 147 8.20 -31.84 5.99
CA PRO A 147 7.88 -33.26 5.88
C PRO A 147 6.43 -33.58 6.29
N GLU A 148 5.91 -34.68 5.75
CA GLU A 148 4.61 -35.23 6.15
C GLU A 148 4.54 -35.46 7.66
N GLY A 149 3.39 -35.12 8.26
CA GLY A 149 3.16 -35.25 9.70
C GLY A 149 3.90 -34.23 10.57
N THR A 150 4.65 -33.30 10.00
CA THR A 150 5.32 -32.24 10.77
C THR A 150 4.34 -31.09 11.05
N GLU A 151 4.01 -30.87 12.32
CA GLU A 151 3.20 -29.74 12.79
C GLU A 151 4.10 -28.52 13.05
N LEU A 152 3.85 -27.40 12.37
CA LEU A 152 4.56 -26.15 12.64
C LEU A 152 4.05 -25.49 13.92
N PRO A 153 4.94 -25.15 14.87
CA PRO A 153 4.53 -24.43 16.07
C PRO A 153 4.00 -23.04 15.71
N TRP A 154 3.25 -22.45 16.63
CA TRP A 154 2.93 -21.03 16.58
C TRP A 154 4.20 -20.22 16.85
N LEU A 155 4.43 -19.15 16.08
CA LEU A 155 5.43 -18.16 16.49
C LEU A 155 4.92 -17.42 17.72
N THR A 156 5.82 -17.07 18.63
CA THR A 156 5.46 -16.17 19.73
C THR A 156 5.26 -14.76 19.20
N TYR A 157 4.50 -13.94 19.92
CA TYR A 157 4.35 -12.52 19.61
C TYR A 157 5.70 -11.81 19.43
N GLN A 158 6.69 -12.16 20.26
CA GLN A 158 8.04 -11.59 20.17
C GLN A 158 8.79 -12.06 18.92
N GLN A 159 8.71 -13.35 18.56
CA GLN A 159 9.37 -13.87 17.35
C GLN A 159 8.81 -13.21 16.10
N PHE A 160 7.47 -13.11 16.00
CA PHE A 160 6.81 -12.45 14.89
C PHE A 160 7.09 -10.94 14.87
N GLY A 161 7.05 -10.28 16.03
CA GLY A 161 7.42 -8.87 16.16
C GLY A 161 8.85 -8.61 15.69
N ASN A 162 9.83 -9.42 16.11
CA ASN A 162 11.21 -9.27 15.66
C ASN A 162 11.35 -9.46 14.14
N LEU A 163 10.61 -10.41 13.55
CA LEU A 163 10.59 -10.64 12.11
C LEU A 163 10.05 -9.40 11.39
N ILE A 164 8.84 -8.96 11.71
CA ILE A 164 8.22 -7.79 11.07
C ILE A 164 9.03 -6.52 11.33
N GLY A 165 9.54 -6.33 12.54
CA GLY A 165 10.37 -5.19 12.92
C GLY A 165 11.75 -5.15 12.27
N THR A 166 12.20 -6.26 11.66
CA THR A 166 13.38 -6.26 10.80
C THR A 166 12.98 -5.91 9.37
N LEU A 167 11.93 -6.57 8.83
CA LEU A 167 11.57 -6.47 7.42
C LEU A 167 10.91 -5.15 7.06
N VAL A 168 10.09 -4.58 7.94
CA VAL A 168 9.34 -3.35 7.63
C VAL A 168 10.26 -2.14 7.46
N PRO A 169 11.21 -1.87 8.39
CA PRO A 169 12.19 -0.79 8.17
C PRO A 169 13.05 -1.00 6.93
N GLU A 170 13.45 -2.24 6.64
CA GLU A 170 14.21 -2.57 5.43
C GLU A 170 13.43 -2.23 4.16
N ILE A 171 12.14 -2.59 4.09
CA ILE A 171 11.27 -2.23 2.96
C ILE A 171 11.09 -0.71 2.85
N ILE A 172 10.86 -0.01 3.97
CA ILE A 172 10.71 1.46 3.96
C ILE A 172 11.96 2.14 3.41
N GLN A 173 13.14 1.63 3.78
CA GLN A 173 14.41 2.13 3.27
C GLN A 173 14.58 1.85 1.77
N GLU A 174 14.33 0.61 1.33
CA GLU A 174 14.48 0.21 -0.07
C GLU A 174 13.54 0.95 -1.02
N GLN A 175 12.31 1.19 -0.57
CA GLN A 175 11.31 1.91 -1.36
C GLN A 175 11.39 3.43 -1.19
N ASN A 176 12.27 3.92 -0.31
CA ASN A 176 12.38 5.33 0.06
C ASN A 176 11.02 5.94 0.48
N TRP A 177 10.29 5.24 1.35
CA TRP A 177 8.94 5.65 1.77
C TRP A 177 8.92 6.67 2.90
N GLN A 178 10.04 6.87 3.61
CA GLN A 178 10.06 7.78 4.76
C GLN A 178 9.60 9.21 4.42
N PRO A 179 10.04 9.86 3.32
CA PRO A 179 9.55 11.19 2.96
C PRO A 179 8.04 11.24 2.72
N MET A 180 7.47 10.18 2.14
CA MET A 180 6.02 10.06 1.94
C MET A 180 5.28 9.88 3.27
N ILE A 181 5.81 9.06 4.17
CA ILE A 181 5.25 8.87 5.52
C ILE A 181 5.24 10.20 6.28
N ASP A 182 6.33 10.96 6.20
CA ASP A 182 6.47 12.27 6.82
C ASP A 182 5.45 13.28 6.27
N GLU A 183 5.29 13.30 4.95
CA GLU A 183 4.36 14.20 4.28
C GLU A 183 2.90 13.88 4.67
N ILE A 184 2.53 12.59 4.66
CA ILE A 184 1.20 12.15 5.13
C ILE A 184 1.00 12.54 6.59
N TRP A 185 2.03 12.36 7.44
CA TRP A 185 1.94 12.73 8.84
C TRP A 185 1.81 14.25 9.02
N ASN A 186 2.55 15.07 8.30
CA ASN A 186 2.49 16.52 8.49
C ASN A 186 1.19 17.15 7.94
N ASN A 187 0.54 16.49 6.99
CA ASN A 187 -0.69 16.98 6.33
C ASN A 187 -1.95 16.23 6.77
N ARG A 188 -1.95 15.61 7.95
CA ARG A 188 -3.15 14.98 8.51
C ARG A 188 -4.33 15.94 8.59
N THR A 189 -5.52 15.36 8.46
CA THR A 189 -6.82 16.00 8.53
C THR A 189 -7.70 15.38 9.63
N ILE A 190 -8.93 15.87 9.83
CA ILE A 190 -9.80 15.42 10.93
C ILE A 190 -10.34 14.03 10.60
N GLU A 191 -10.54 13.79 9.31
CA GLU A 191 -11.02 12.59 8.65
C GLU A 191 -10.07 11.41 8.80
N ASP A 192 -8.78 11.67 9.05
CA ASP A 192 -7.76 10.66 9.30
C ASP A 192 -7.89 9.99 10.69
N PHE A 193 -8.75 10.52 11.56
CA PHE A 193 -8.99 9.97 12.90
C PHE A 193 -10.33 9.25 12.97
N ASP A 194 -10.43 8.22 13.82
CA ASP A 194 -11.70 7.54 14.07
C ASP A 194 -12.77 8.57 14.51
N LYS A 195 -14.02 8.28 14.17
CA LYS A 195 -15.15 9.15 14.51
C LYS A 195 -15.34 9.24 16.03
N ARG A 196 -15.00 8.18 16.77
CA ARG A 196 -14.94 8.15 18.22
C ARG A 196 -13.82 9.06 18.70
N GLY A 197 -14.10 9.88 19.69
CA GLY A 197 -13.10 10.76 20.29
C GLY A 197 -11.93 9.96 20.86
N SER A 198 -10.70 10.39 20.57
CA SER A 198 -9.47 9.83 21.13
C SER A 198 -8.58 10.96 21.65
N GLN A 199 -7.72 10.65 22.63
CA GLN A 199 -6.76 11.63 23.15
C GLN A 199 -5.82 12.14 22.04
N VAL A 200 -5.43 11.25 21.12
CA VAL A 200 -4.61 11.60 19.95
C VAL A 200 -5.34 12.60 19.05
N LYS A 201 -6.63 12.38 18.76
CA LYS A 201 -7.44 13.31 17.98
C LYS A 201 -7.58 14.67 18.67
N LEU A 202 -7.80 14.67 19.99
CA LEU A 202 -7.89 15.91 20.78
C LEU A 202 -6.58 16.70 20.76
N ASP A 203 -5.45 16.04 20.95
CA ASP A 203 -4.13 16.70 20.93
C ASP A 203 -3.80 17.24 19.54
N PHE A 204 -4.15 16.50 18.50
CA PHE A 204 -4.07 16.97 17.12
C PHE A 204 -4.94 18.21 16.90
N MET A 205 -6.23 18.18 17.26
CA MET A 205 -7.15 19.32 17.11
C MET A 205 -6.66 20.56 17.85
N ARG A 206 -6.15 20.43 19.09
CA ARG A 206 -5.53 21.54 19.83
C ARG A 206 -4.36 22.15 19.03
N SER A 207 -3.45 21.30 18.55
CA SER A 207 -2.30 21.78 17.76
C SER A 207 -2.70 22.40 16.43
N TRP A 208 -3.75 21.87 15.80
CA TRP A 208 -4.28 22.36 14.54
C TRP A 208 -4.94 23.72 14.71
N GLU A 209 -5.84 23.87 15.70
CA GLU A 209 -6.48 25.15 16.01
C GLU A 209 -5.45 26.23 16.35
N HIS A 210 -4.39 25.91 17.10
CA HIS A 210 -3.30 26.85 17.40
C HIS A 210 -2.42 27.22 16.20
N SER A 211 -2.29 26.33 15.21
CA SER A 211 -1.59 26.62 13.95
C SER A 211 -2.45 27.45 13.00
N ARG A 212 -3.76 27.19 12.96
CA ARG A 212 -4.73 28.00 12.19
C ARG A 212 -4.94 29.38 12.80
N SER A 213 -4.95 29.53 14.12
CA SER A 213 -5.08 30.84 14.76
C SER A 213 -3.83 31.71 14.59
N ARG A 214 -2.66 31.11 14.34
CA ARG A 214 -1.43 31.81 13.97
C ARG A 214 -1.31 32.12 12.47
N LYS A 215 -1.91 31.33 11.59
CA LYS A 215 -2.10 31.71 10.20
C LYS A 215 -3.18 32.80 10.19
N LYS A 216 -2.76 34.07 10.08
CA LYS A 216 -3.67 35.19 9.81
C LYS A 216 -4.62 34.72 8.70
N ALA A 217 -5.92 34.74 8.94
CA ALA A 217 -6.88 34.47 7.87
C ALA A 217 -6.73 35.62 6.88
N VAL A 218 -5.89 35.42 5.86
CA VAL A 218 -5.75 36.34 4.75
C VAL A 218 -6.94 36.03 3.85
N SER A 219 -7.84 36.99 3.67
CA SER A 219 -8.97 36.81 2.75
C SER A 219 -8.45 36.68 1.31
N ILE A 220 -9.27 36.15 0.40
CA ILE A 220 -8.91 36.09 -1.02
C ILE A 220 -8.63 37.51 -1.55
N GLU A 221 -9.39 38.51 -1.07
CA GLU A 221 -9.15 39.91 -1.41
C GLU A 221 -7.79 40.39 -0.89
N GLN A 222 -7.42 40.06 0.35
CA GLN A 222 -6.12 40.44 0.91
C GLN A 222 -4.94 39.75 0.22
N LEU A 223 -5.11 38.50 -0.24
CA LEU A 223 -4.09 37.81 -1.04
C LEU A 223 -3.96 38.42 -2.44
N ALA A 224 -5.07 38.87 -3.03
CA ALA A 224 -5.06 39.56 -4.33
C ALA A 224 -4.42 40.95 -4.24
N GLU A 225 -4.75 41.71 -3.18
CA GLU A 225 -4.14 43.02 -2.90
C GLU A 225 -2.62 42.90 -2.65
N ASP A 226 -2.19 41.92 -1.83
CA ASP A 226 -0.77 41.66 -1.58
C ASP A 226 -0.02 41.18 -2.84
N ALA A 227 -0.69 40.45 -3.74
CA ALA A 227 -0.10 39.98 -5.00
C ALA A 227 0.09 41.11 -6.03
N GLU A 228 -0.88 42.02 -6.13
CA GLU A 228 -0.79 43.22 -6.97
C GLU A 228 0.30 44.18 -6.46
N GLU A 229 0.39 44.40 -5.13
CA GLU A 229 1.37 45.31 -4.54
C GLU A 229 2.81 44.78 -4.66
N ASN A 230 3.00 43.46 -4.55
CA ASN A 230 4.33 42.85 -4.58
C ASN A 230 4.74 42.26 -5.95
N SER A 231 3.90 42.41 -6.98
CA SER A 231 4.11 41.77 -8.31
C SER A 231 4.46 40.27 -8.18
N ILE A 232 3.83 39.59 -7.23
CA ILE A 232 4.03 38.15 -7.04
C ILE A 232 3.15 37.46 -8.08
N ASP A 233 3.79 36.98 -9.14
CA ASP A 233 3.15 36.19 -10.17
C ASP A 233 2.71 34.85 -9.57
N PHE A 234 1.40 34.61 -9.49
CA PHE A 234 0.82 33.33 -9.11
C PHE A 234 0.87 32.35 -10.29
N ASP A 235 2.04 32.24 -10.91
CA ASP A 235 2.30 31.25 -11.94
C ASP A 235 2.25 29.87 -11.26
N ILE A 236 1.07 29.24 -11.28
CA ILE A 236 0.92 27.84 -10.97
C ILE A 236 1.83 27.13 -11.98
N PRO A 237 2.91 26.43 -11.55
CA PRO A 237 3.76 25.74 -12.48
C PRO A 237 2.87 24.79 -13.30
N ASP A 238 2.82 24.98 -14.61
CA ASP A 238 2.03 24.11 -15.46
C ASP A 238 2.67 22.73 -15.45
N THR A 239 2.21 21.88 -14.52
CA THR A 239 2.66 20.50 -14.38
C THR A 239 2.31 19.68 -15.62
N ARG A 240 1.46 20.19 -16.54
CA ARG A 240 1.30 19.59 -17.88
C ARG A 240 2.60 19.62 -18.65
N SER A 241 3.39 20.69 -18.59
CA SER A 241 4.69 20.77 -19.28
C SER A 241 5.68 19.72 -18.74
N ALA A 242 5.67 19.45 -17.43
CA ALA A 242 6.49 18.40 -16.83
C ALA A 242 6.00 16.98 -17.19
N PHE A 243 4.68 16.78 -17.30
CA PHE A 243 4.06 15.52 -17.73
C PHE A 243 4.27 15.25 -19.23
N GLU A 244 4.15 16.26 -20.08
CA GLU A 244 4.43 16.21 -21.52
C GLU A 244 5.88 15.82 -21.81
N ASN A 245 6.81 16.19 -20.93
CA ASN A 245 8.22 15.77 -21.01
C ASN A 245 8.47 14.34 -20.47
N SER A 246 7.58 13.81 -19.63
CA SER A 246 7.70 12.49 -18.99
C SER A 246 7.04 11.36 -19.79
N VAL A 247 6.00 11.67 -20.57
CA VAL A 247 5.32 10.70 -21.42
C VAL A 247 6.04 10.70 -22.77
N LEU A 248 6.76 9.61 -23.05
CA LEU A 248 7.32 9.18 -24.35
C LEU A 248 7.18 10.22 -25.47
N SER A 249 8.30 10.78 -25.93
CA SER A 249 8.31 11.84 -26.97
C SER A 249 7.23 11.61 -28.03
N GLU A 250 6.40 12.62 -28.30
CA GLU A 250 5.15 12.50 -29.08
C GLU A 250 5.30 11.83 -30.45
N LEU A 251 6.53 11.85 -31.01
CA LEU A 251 6.92 11.14 -32.22
C LEU A 251 6.83 9.61 -32.06
N GLN A 252 7.25 9.07 -30.92
CA GLN A 252 7.19 7.63 -30.60
C GLN A 252 5.75 7.15 -30.45
N ILE A 253 4.87 7.99 -29.89
CA ILE A 253 3.44 7.67 -29.77
C ILE A 253 2.81 7.69 -31.15
N ALA A 254 3.05 8.73 -31.96
CA ALA A 254 2.52 8.82 -33.32
C ALA A 254 2.91 7.62 -34.19
N GLU A 255 4.15 7.16 -34.11
CA GLU A 255 4.64 5.97 -34.81
C GLU A 255 3.98 4.68 -34.29
N ALA A 256 3.86 4.51 -32.98
CA ALA A 256 3.28 3.31 -32.36
C ALA A 256 1.76 3.16 -32.59
N VAL A 257 1.02 4.27 -32.62
CA VAL A 257 -0.45 4.27 -32.82
C VAL A 257 -0.88 4.60 -34.26
N GLY A 258 0.07 4.72 -35.19
CA GLY A 258 -0.19 4.84 -36.64
C GLY A 258 -0.68 6.21 -37.10
N TYR A 259 -0.41 7.28 -36.36
CA TYR A 259 -0.74 8.65 -36.76
C TYR A 259 0.39 9.28 -37.59
N LYS A 260 0.03 10.01 -38.65
CA LYS A 260 0.99 10.63 -39.58
C LYS A 260 1.69 11.87 -39.03
N THR A 261 1.11 12.54 -38.03
CA THR A 261 1.62 13.79 -37.47
C THR A 261 1.42 13.86 -35.96
N HIS A 262 2.41 14.40 -35.24
CA HIS A 262 2.35 14.60 -33.78
C HIS A 262 1.13 15.41 -33.34
N GLY A 263 0.74 16.44 -34.13
CA GLY A 263 -0.44 17.26 -33.85
C GLY A 263 -1.78 16.51 -33.84
N ALA A 264 -1.87 15.34 -34.50
CA ALA A 264 -3.08 14.51 -34.45
C ALA A 264 -3.18 13.74 -33.13
N VAL A 265 -2.05 13.31 -32.58
CA VAL A 265 -1.97 12.65 -31.26
C VAL A 265 -2.36 13.64 -30.17
N LEU A 266 -1.80 14.85 -30.21
CA LEU A 266 -2.12 15.92 -29.25
C LEU A 266 -3.61 16.27 -29.20
N LYS A 267 -4.26 16.39 -30.37
CA LYS A 267 -5.71 16.65 -30.43
C LYS A 267 -6.52 15.51 -29.82
N ARG A 268 -6.07 14.26 -30.01
CA ARG A 268 -6.74 13.08 -29.45
C ARG A 268 -6.57 13.00 -27.93
N ILE A 269 -5.36 13.25 -27.42
CA ILE A 269 -5.08 13.27 -25.98
C ILE A 269 -5.92 14.34 -25.30
N ARG A 270 -5.95 15.57 -25.84
CA ARG A 270 -6.80 16.65 -25.34
C ARG A 270 -8.27 16.24 -25.31
N HIS A 271 -8.77 15.73 -26.42
CA HIS A 271 -10.17 15.30 -26.49
C HIS A 271 -10.51 14.20 -25.47
N ILE A 272 -9.61 13.24 -25.23
CA ILE A 272 -9.81 12.19 -24.22
C ILE A 272 -9.77 12.76 -22.80
N ALA A 273 -8.85 13.69 -22.52
CA ALA A 273 -8.77 14.36 -21.23
C ALA A 273 -10.04 15.17 -20.94
N ASP A 274 -10.51 15.94 -21.90
CA ASP A 274 -11.76 16.72 -21.80
C ASP A 274 -12.95 15.77 -21.53
N CYS A 275 -13.08 14.67 -22.28
CA CYS A 275 -14.14 13.68 -22.04
C CYS A 275 -14.05 12.99 -20.67
N TYR A 276 -12.84 12.84 -20.11
CA TYR A 276 -12.64 12.25 -18.78
C TYR A 276 -13.00 13.23 -17.66
N GLU A 277 -12.65 14.51 -17.81
CA GLU A 277 -13.05 15.58 -16.90
C GLU A 277 -14.57 15.76 -16.88
N ASP A 278 -15.22 15.70 -18.06
CA ASP A 278 -16.67 15.72 -18.19
C ASP A 278 -17.31 14.51 -17.48
N PHE A 279 -16.78 13.29 -17.70
CA PHE A 279 -17.27 12.07 -17.06
C PHE A 279 -17.18 12.12 -15.53
N ILE A 280 -16.03 12.54 -14.98
CA ILE A 280 -15.85 12.67 -13.52
C ILE A 280 -16.81 13.71 -12.96
N SER A 281 -16.97 14.83 -13.66
CA SER A 281 -17.86 15.91 -13.24
C SER A 281 -19.33 15.47 -13.21
N GLU A 282 -19.76 14.68 -14.20
CA GLU A 282 -21.10 14.07 -14.25
C GLU A 282 -21.31 13.00 -13.16
N GLU A 283 -20.36 12.09 -12.94
CA GLU A 283 -20.44 11.09 -11.86
C GLU A 283 -20.50 11.75 -10.48
N TYR A 284 -19.68 12.79 -10.27
CA TYR A 284 -19.63 13.52 -9.01
C TYR A 284 -20.93 14.31 -8.74
N GLN A 285 -21.50 14.95 -9.77
CA GLN A 285 -22.82 15.58 -9.66
C GLN A 285 -23.92 14.56 -9.30
N LYS A 286 -23.94 13.39 -9.95
CA LYS A 286 -24.90 12.32 -9.66
C LYS A 286 -24.81 11.81 -8.22
N TYR A 287 -23.58 11.69 -7.71
CA TYR A 287 -23.33 11.32 -6.33
C TYR A 287 -23.88 12.36 -5.34
N LEU A 288 -23.72 13.65 -5.63
CA LEU A 288 -24.24 14.74 -4.80
C LEU A 288 -25.77 14.83 -4.81
N GLU A 289 -26.44 14.47 -5.91
CA GLU A 289 -27.91 14.44 -6.01
C GLU A 289 -28.55 13.23 -5.29
N THR A 290 -27.75 12.27 -4.84
CA THR A 290 -28.21 11.06 -4.15
C THR A 290 -28.30 11.23 -2.62
N PHE A 291 -28.06 12.46 -2.10
CA PHE A 291 -28.19 12.82 -0.68
C PHE A 291 -29.14 14.00 -0.45
#